data_AF-A0A2W6SJ09-F1
#
_entry.id   AF-A0A2W6SJ09-F1
#
_cell.length_a   1.000
_cell.length_b   1.000
_cell.length_c   1.000
_cell.angle_alpha   90.00
_cell.angle_beta   90.00
_cell.angle_gamma   90.00
#
_symmetry.space_group_name_H-M   'P 1'
#
loop_
_entity.id
_entity.type
_entity.pdbx_description
1 polymer ?
#
loop_
_entity_poly.entity_id
_entity_poly.type
_entity_poly.pdbx_seq_one_letter_code
_entity_poly.pdbx_strand_id
1 'polypeptide(L)'
;MSEEYRAKVFKSGNSLALRLPKALGFQEGAEMLLREEQGRYVVEPAERPKRKINLDGLAGSMPGLRPFEPEEREFEEPPRIWDDADWPGWKAIR
;
A
#
# COMPACT_ATOMS: atom_id res chain seq x y z
N MET A 1 21.59 7.46 -6.82
CA MET A 1 22.24 8.73 -6.44
C MET A 1 21.14 9.73 -6.21
N SER A 2 20.91 10.15 -4.96
CA SER A 2 19.93 11.20 -4.66
C SER A 2 20.61 12.55 -4.90
N GLU A 3 20.08 13.37 -5.80
CA GLU A 3 20.56 14.73 -5.99
C GLU A 3 19.94 15.63 -4.92
N GLU A 4 20.79 16.33 -4.17
CA GLU A 4 20.36 17.29 -3.17
C GLU A 4 20.20 18.67 -3.81
N TYR A 5 18.99 19.24 -3.74
CA TYR A 5 18.70 20.55 -4.29
C TYR A 5 18.45 21.56 -3.17
N ARG A 6 19.23 22.64 -3.17
CA ARG A 6 18.95 23.79 -2.29
C ARG A 6 17.80 24.61 -2.86
N ALA A 7 16.65 24.54 -2.21
CA ALA A 7 15.46 25.33 -2.57
C ALA A 7 15.18 26.41 -1.51
N LYS A 8 14.56 27.52 -1.94
CA LYS A 8 14.13 28.60 -1.06
C LYS A 8 12.61 28.58 -0.90
N VAL A 9 12.15 28.79 0.32
CA VAL A 9 10.75 29.03 0.64
C VAL A 9 10.43 30.51 0.39
N PHE A 10 9.27 30.79 -0.21
CA PHE A 10 8.81 32.15 -0.48
C PHE A 10 7.31 32.28 -0.22
N LYS A 11 6.85 33.52 0.00
CA LYS A 11 5.44 33.84 0.20
C LYS A 11 4.68 33.76 -1.13
N SER A 12 3.54 33.08 -1.11
CA SER A 12 2.61 32.95 -2.23
C SER A 12 1.19 33.24 -1.72
N GLY A 13 0.76 34.49 -1.81
CA GLY A 13 -0.50 34.95 -1.21
C GLY A 13 -0.49 34.80 0.31
N ASN A 14 -1.49 34.10 0.86
CA ASN A 14 -1.59 33.76 2.29
C ASN A 14 -0.85 32.46 2.66
N SER A 15 -0.10 31.89 1.71
CA SER A 15 0.59 30.61 1.88
C SER A 15 2.10 30.75 1.66
N LEU A 16 2.83 29.67 1.96
CA LEU A 16 4.23 29.51 1.62
C LEU A 16 4.37 28.48 0.50
N ALA A 17 5.37 28.68 -0.36
CA ALA A 17 5.69 27.77 -1.45
C ALA A 17 7.19 27.45 -1.47
N LEU A 18 7.53 26.24 -1.90
CA LEU A 18 8.89 25.79 -2.13
C LEU A 18 9.14 25.67 -3.64
N ARG A 19 10.26 26.19 -4.13
CA ARG A 19 10.63 26.04 -5.55
C ARG A 19 11.16 24.64 -5.81
N LEU A 20 10.44 23.89 -6.64
CA LEU A 20 10.87 22.58 -7.11
C LEU A 20 11.55 22.72 -8.49
N PRO A 21 12.80 22.26 -8.65
CA PRO A 21 13.46 22.22 -9.95
C PRO A 21 12.70 21.37 -10.98
N LYS A 22 12.65 21.81 -12.24
CA LYS A 22 11.99 21.08 -13.34
C LYS A 22 12.59 19.68 -13.57
N ALA A 23 13.86 19.48 -13.25
CA ALA A 23 14.55 18.20 -13.35
C ALA A 23 13.90 17.09 -12.48
N LEU A 24 13.13 17.45 -11.45
CA LEU A 24 12.42 16.50 -10.60
C LEU A 24 11.18 15.88 -11.27
N GLY A 25 10.74 16.39 -12.42
CA GLY A 25 9.67 15.77 -13.22
C GLY A 25 8.24 16.00 -12.70
N PHE A 26 8.03 16.93 -11.76
CA PHE A 26 6.68 17.32 -11.35
C PHE A 26 5.93 18.00 -12.49
N GLN A 27 4.64 17.69 -12.62
CA GLN A 27 3.75 18.34 -13.57
C GLN A 27 3.07 19.54 -12.90
N GLU A 28 2.95 20.65 -13.63
CA GLU A 28 2.21 21.82 -13.15
C GLU A 28 0.74 21.47 -12.93
N GLY A 29 0.18 21.90 -11.79
CA GLY A 29 -1.20 21.60 -11.41
C GLY A 29 -1.41 20.18 -10.85
N ALA A 30 -0.37 19.36 -10.70
CA ALA A 30 -0.48 18.04 -10.08
C ALA A 30 -0.83 18.16 -8.58
N GLU A 31 -1.77 17.33 -8.14
CA GLU A 31 -2.17 17.25 -6.73
C GLU A 31 -1.20 16.35 -5.94
N MET A 32 -0.71 16.87 -4.83
CA MET A 32 0.33 16.24 -4.02
C MET A 32 -0.10 16.20 -2.55
N LEU A 33 0.20 15.11 -1.87
CA LEU A 33 0.10 14.99 -0.43
C LEU A 33 1.39 15.51 0.20
N LEU A 34 1.25 16.43 1.16
CA LEU A 34 2.33 16.92 2.01
C LEU A 34 2.13 16.36 3.42
N ARG A 35 3.12 15.61 3.91
CA ARG A 35 3.15 15.08 5.28
C ARG A 35 4.41 15.53 6.00
N GLU A 36 4.27 15.82 7.29
CA GLU A 36 5.41 16.00 8.18
C GLU A 36 5.72 14.67 8.87
N GLU A 37 6.96 14.20 8.76
CA GLU A 37 7.45 13.01 9.44
C GLU A 37 8.81 13.32 10.08
N GLN A 38 8.88 13.29 11.42
CA GLN A 38 10.12 13.43 12.18
C GLN A 38 10.94 14.69 11.81
N GLY A 39 10.25 15.84 11.64
CA GLY A 39 10.88 17.10 11.24
C GLY A 39 11.30 17.17 9.76
N ARG A 40 10.88 16.20 8.93
CA ARG A 40 11.03 16.22 7.48
C ARG A 40 9.67 16.40 6.83
N TYR A 41 9.65 17.05 5.68
CA TYR A 41 8.46 17.15 4.84
C TYR A 41 8.57 16.16 3.68
N VAL A 42 7.60 15.27 3.58
CA VAL A 42 7.48 14.26 2.53
C VAL A 42 6.36 14.68 1.58
N VAL A 43 6.67 14.75 0.29
CA VAL A 43 5.73 15.16 -0.77
C VAL A 43 5.57 14.02 -1.76
N GLU A 44 4.33 13.56 -1.96
CA GLU A 44 4.03 12.40 -2.82
C GLU A 44 2.77 12.65 -3.65
N PRO A 45 2.63 12.05 -4.85
CA PRO A 45 1.41 12.19 -5.65
C PRO A 45 0.16 11.75 -4.87
N ALA A 46 -0.90 12.56 -4.91
CA ALA A 46 -2.15 12.24 -4.21
C ALA A 46 -2.83 11.01 -4.80
N GLU A 47 -2.86 10.92 -6.13
CA GLU A 47 -3.33 9.74 -6.84
C GLU A 47 -2.13 8.87 -7.25
N ARG A 48 -1.82 7.86 -6.44
CA ARG A 48 -0.83 6.85 -6.84
C ARG A 48 -1.47 5.95 -7.90
N PRO A 49 -0.85 5.72 -9.07
CA PRO A 49 -1.34 4.73 -10.01
C PRO A 49 -1.45 3.39 -9.28
N LYS A 50 -2.63 2.76 -9.34
CA LYS A 50 -2.88 1.46 -8.71
C LYS A 50 -1.73 0.54 -9.07
N ARG A 51 -1.08 -0.07 -8.06
CA ARG A 51 -0.04 -1.09 -8.28
C ARG A 51 -0.68 -2.20 -9.09
N LYS A 52 -0.44 -2.22 -10.40
CA LYS A 52 -0.87 -3.31 -11.26
C LYS A 52 0.04 -4.50 -10.94
N ILE A 53 -0.57 -5.65 -10.65
CA ILE A 53 0.17 -6.90 -10.58
C ILE A 53 0.71 -7.15 -11.99
N ASN A 54 2.02 -7.32 -12.10
CA ASN A 54 2.62 -7.72 -13.37
C ASN A 54 2.30 -9.19 -13.61
N LEU A 55 1.33 -9.47 -14.48
CA LEU A 55 0.92 -10.82 -14.80
C LEU A 55 1.98 -11.58 -15.60
N ASP A 56 2.85 -10.91 -16.36
CA ASP A 56 3.92 -11.56 -17.12
C ASP A 56 4.98 -12.18 -16.20
N GLY A 57 5.22 -11.56 -15.04
CA GLY A 57 6.11 -12.11 -14.01
C GLY A 57 5.44 -13.12 -13.09
N LEU A 58 4.10 -13.10 -13.00
CA LEU A 58 3.34 -13.99 -12.13
C LEU A 58 2.95 -15.30 -12.84
N ALA A 59 2.52 -15.21 -14.11
CA ALA A 59 2.15 -16.34 -14.93
C ALA A 59 3.38 -17.24 -15.16
N GLY A 60 3.36 -18.45 -14.59
CA GLY A 60 4.46 -19.40 -14.70
C GLY A 60 5.56 -19.26 -13.64
N SER A 61 5.43 -18.33 -12.68
CA SER A 61 6.35 -18.25 -11.54
C SER A 61 6.29 -19.45 -10.59
N MET A 62 5.24 -20.26 -10.71
CA MET A 62 5.06 -21.52 -9.99
C MET A 62 4.90 -22.68 -10.98
N PRO A 63 5.99 -23.11 -11.65
CA PRO A 63 5.92 -24.13 -12.70
C PRO A 63 5.54 -25.52 -12.17
N GLY A 64 5.68 -25.77 -10.87
CA GLY A 64 5.28 -27.00 -10.21
C GLY A 64 3.86 -26.98 -9.63
N LEU A 65 3.11 -25.89 -9.82
CA LEU A 65 1.74 -25.80 -9.33
C LEU A 65 0.88 -26.76 -10.15
N ARG A 66 0.33 -27.79 -9.49
CA ARG A 66 -0.62 -28.72 -10.07
C ARG A 66 -1.97 -28.54 -9.39
N PRO A 67 -3.10 -28.74 -10.10
CA PRO A 67 -4.37 -28.90 -9.43
C PRO A 67 -4.29 -30.03 -8.40
N PHE A 68 -4.78 -29.80 -7.19
CA PHE A 68 -4.91 -30.85 -6.19
C PHE A 68 -5.90 -31.91 -6.67
N GLU A 69 -5.59 -33.18 -6.43
CA GLU A 69 -6.56 -34.28 -6.57
C GLU A 69 -7.71 -34.11 -5.56
N PRO A 70 -8.91 -34.68 -5.80
CA PRO A 70 -10.05 -34.54 -4.90
C PRO A 70 -9.73 -34.86 -3.44
N GLU A 71 -8.93 -35.90 -3.20
CA GLU A 71 -8.54 -36.36 -1.87
C GLU A 71 -7.56 -35.41 -1.18
N GLU A 72 -6.70 -34.72 -1.94
CA GLU A 72 -5.76 -33.71 -1.42
C GLU A 72 -6.46 -32.41 -1.04
N ARG A 73 -7.72 -32.22 -1.46
CA ARG A 73 -8.56 -31.08 -1.08
C ARG A 73 -9.31 -31.33 0.21
N GLU A 74 -9.37 -32.58 0.67
CA GLU A 74 -9.92 -32.91 1.98
C GLU A 74 -8.91 -32.50 3.05
N PHE A 75 -9.37 -31.71 4.02
CA PHE A 75 -8.57 -31.32 5.17
C PHE A 75 -9.31 -31.73 6.43
N GLU A 76 -8.57 -32.19 7.43
CA GLU A 76 -9.11 -32.35 8.78
C GLU A 76 -9.56 -30.98 9.27
N GLU A 77 -10.84 -30.85 9.63
CA GLU A 77 -11.33 -29.61 10.20
C GLU A 77 -10.62 -29.36 11.53
N PRO A 78 -9.85 -28.26 11.68
CA PRO A 78 -9.27 -27.94 12.97
C PRO A 78 -10.40 -27.67 13.97
N PRO A 79 -10.21 -27.97 15.27
CA PRO A 79 -11.22 -27.71 16.28
C PRO A 79 -11.61 -26.24 16.23
N ARG A 80 -12.89 -25.99 16.02
CA ARG A 80 -13.46 -24.65 16.00
C ARG A 80 -13.78 -24.25 17.43
N ILE A 81 -13.80 -22.94 17.69
CA ILE A 81 -14.13 -22.41 19.03
C ILE A 81 -15.52 -22.85 19.51
N TRP A 82 -16.43 -23.20 18.59
CA TRP A 82 -17.76 -23.69 18.91
C TRP A 82 -17.86 -25.21 19.13
N ASP A 83 -16.75 -25.93 18.94
CA ASP A 83 -16.64 -27.33 19.33
C ASP A 83 -16.24 -27.46 20.82
N ASP A 84 -15.90 -26.35 21.48
CA ASP A 84 -15.61 -26.29 22.91
C ASP A 84 -16.90 -26.39 23.74
N ALA A 85 -16.87 -27.22 24.79
CA ALA A 85 -17.99 -27.40 25.71
C ALA A 85 -18.32 -26.11 26.48
N ASP A 86 -17.32 -25.25 26.69
CA ASP A 86 -17.47 -23.97 27.38
C ASP A 86 -17.86 -22.82 26.44
N TRP A 87 -18.13 -23.10 25.16
CA TRP A 87 -18.46 -22.07 24.19
C TRP A 87 -19.84 -21.43 24.48
N PRO A 88 -19.91 -20.10 24.71
CA PRO A 88 -21.14 -19.44 25.17
C PRO A 88 -22.18 -19.20 24.04
N GLY A 89 -21.93 -19.72 22.85
CA GLY A 89 -22.79 -19.58 21.68
C GLY A 89 -22.80 -18.17 21.06
N TRP A 90 -23.39 -18.07 19.88
CA TRP A 90 -23.46 -16.82 19.10
C TRP A 90 -24.23 -15.67 19.77
N LYS A 91 -24.98 -15.94 20.86
CA LYS A 91 -25.82 -14.96 21.55
C LYS A 91 -25.07 -14.17 22.64
N ALA A 92 -23.86 -14.56 22.99
CA ALA A 92 -23.06 -13.92 24.03
C ALA A 92 -22.23 -12.71 23.56
N ILE A 93 -22.25 -12.40 22.25
CA ILE A 93 -21.49 -11.28 21.64
C ILE A 93 -22.42 -10.07 21.40
N ARG A 94 -23.21 -9.68 22.42
CA ARG A 94 -24.06 -8.48 22.35
C ARG A 94 -23.83 -7.57 23.55
#